data_AF-A0A972QJQ9-F1
#
_entry.id   AF-A0A972QJQ9-F1
#
_cell.length_a   1.000
_cell.length_b   1.000
_cell.length_c   1.000
_cell.angle_alpha   90.00
_cell.angle_beta   90.00
_cell.angle_gamma   90.00
#
_symmetry.space_group_name_H-M   'P 1'
#
loop_
_entity.id
_entity.type
_entity.pdbx_description
1 polymer ?
#
loop_
_entity_poly.entity_id
_entity_poly.type
_entity_poly.pdbx_seq_one_letter_code
_entity_poly.pdbx_strand_id
1 'polypeptide(L)'
;MEDYPITVDVQFPERLSRLTTFFRCFMIIPQAIVLAFVEIAACVILFISWWAILFMGRYPRWAFDFVSGYLRWTVRVNGYSYFLTDKYPPFSMS
;
A
#
# COMPACT_ATOMS: atom_id res chain seq x y z
N MET A 1 -10.16 -7.59 -21.05
CA MET A 1 -10.53 -6.93 -19.79
C MET A 1 -10.53 -5.45 -20.11
N GLU A 2 -11.62 -4.74 -19.82
CA GLU A 2 -11.65 -3.28 -20.00
C GLU A 2 -10.52 -2.63 -19.19
N ASP A 3 -10.00 -1.51 -19.70
CA ASP A 3 -8.89 -0.78 -19.09
C ASP A 3 -9.36 -0.15 -17.76
N TYR A 4 -9.18 -0.89 -16.66
CA TYR A 4 -9.57 -0.44 -15.33
C TYR A 4 -8.54 0.61 -14.85
N PRO A 5 -8.99 1.77 -14.32
CA PRO A 5 -8.12 2.93 -14.06
C PRO A 5 -7.05 2.71 -12.99
N ILE A 6 -7.01 1.54 -12.33
CA ILE A 6 -6.00 1.16 -11.35
C ILE A 6 -5.40 -0.19 -11.74
N THR A 7 -4.14 -0.19 -12.15
CA THR A 7 -3.43 -1.42 -12.49
C THR A 7 -2.25 -1.60 -11.54
N VAL A 8 -2.04 -2.84 -11.09
CA VAL A 8 -0.84 -3.24 -10.33
C VAL A 8 -0.06 -4.20 -11.22
N ASP A 9 1.10 -3.75 -11.70
CA ASP A 9 2.03 -4.58 -12.46
C ASP A 9 3.08 -5.19 -11.52
N VAL A 10 3.30 -6.49 -11.64
CA VAL A 10 4.30 -7.21 -10.85
C VAL A 10 5.11 -8.09 -11.78
N GLN A 11 6.42 -7.87 -11.78
CA GLN A 11 7.36 -8.66 -12.57
C GLN A 11 7.58 -10.03 -11.89
N PHE A 12 7.42 -11.12 -12.66
CA PHE A 12 7.59 -12.48 -12.13
C PHE A 12 9.04 -12.74 -11.71
N PRO A 13 9.31 -13.07 -10.43
CA PRO A 13 10.67 -13.37 -9.98
C PRO A 13 11.05 -14.82 -10.32
N GLU A 14 12.05 -15.01 -11.19
CA GLU A 14 12.54 -16.35 -11.59
C GLU A 14 13.27 -17.08 -10.46
N ARG A 15 13.81 -16.35 -9.47
CA ARG A 15 14.52 -16.90 -8.30
C ARG A 15 14.21 -16.08 -7.07
N LEU A 16 13.91 -16.75 -5.96
CA LEU A 16 13.82 -16.14 -4.64
C LEU A 16 14.95 -16.62 -3.71
N SER A 17 15.46 -15.73 -2.87
CA SER A 17 16.44 -16.07 -1.85
C SER A 17 15.77 -16.76 -0.66
N ARG A 18 16.34 -17.92 -0.26
CA ARG A 18 15.85 -18.73 0.86
C ARG A 18 16.03 -18.02 2.21
N LEU A 19 17.10 -17.23 2.35
CA LEU A 19 17.40 -16.48 3.57
C LEU A 19 16.47 -15.30 3.75
N THR A 20 16.22 -14.52 2.69
CA THR A 20 15.26 -13.41 2.76
C THR A 20 13.86 -13.92 3.05
N THR A 21 13.48 -15.06 2.45
CA THR A 21 12.21 -15.75 2.74
C THR A 21 12.07 -16.11 4.22
N PHE A 22 13.12 -16.65 4.86
CA PHE A 22 13.09 -17.01 6.27
C PHE A 22 12.98 -15.79 7.19
N PHE A 23 13.78 -14.75 6.95
CA PHE A 23 13.78 -13.53 7.79
C PHE A 23 12.64 -12.56 7.46
N ARG A 24 11.89 -12.79 6.39
CA ARG A 24 10.79 -11.94 5.93
C ARG A 24 9.75 -11.69 7.02
N CYS A 25 9.40 -12.70 7.81
CA CYS A 25 8.46 -12.56 8.92
C CYS A 25 8.92 -11.50 9.94
N PHE A 26 10.22 -11.45 10.25
CA PHE A 26 10.76 -10.44 11.16
C PHE A 26 10.83 -9.05 10.53
N MET A 27 11.19 -8.96 9.26
CA MET A 27 11.29 -7.70 8.54
C MET A 27 9.93 -7.03 8.28
N ILE A 28 8.86 -7.83 8.18
CA ILE A 28 7.50 -7.32 7.99
C ILE A 28 6.96 -6.69 9.28
N ILE A 29 7.35 -7.16 10.47
CA ILE A 29 6.79 -6.67 11.73
C ILE A 29 6.91 -5.14 11.87
N PRO A 30 8.09 -4.51 11.67
CA PRO A 30 8.20 -3.06 11.72
C PRO A 30 7.34 -2.34 10.66
N GLN A 31 7.29 -2.86 9.43
CA GLN A 31 6.47 -2.31 8.34
C GLN A 31 4.99 -2.37 8.67
N ALA A 32 4.52 -3.50 9.20
CA ALA A 32 3.14 -3.73 9.58
C ALA A 32 2.70 -2.78 10.71
N ILE A 33 3.57 -2.54 11.70
CA ILE A 33 3.28 -1.60 12.79
C ILE A 33 3.06 -0.19 12.23
N VAL A 34 3.98 0.30 11.39
CA VAL A 34 3.83 1.66 10.83
C VAL A 34 2.63 1.75 9.90
N LEU A 35 2.42 0.74 9.04
CA LEU A 35 1.25 0.70 8.17
C LEU A 35 -0.06 0.66 8.95
N ALA A 36 -0.14 -0.01 10.10
CA ALA A 36 -1.35 -0.02 10.92
C ALA A 36 -1.73 1.38 11.41
N PHE A 37 -0.76 2.21 11.81
CA PHE A 37 -1.03 3.61 12.18
C PHE A 37 -1.49 4.45 10.99
N VAL A 38 -0.86 4.24 9.83
CA VAL A 38 -1.22 4.93 8.59
C VAL A 38 -2.60 4.50 8.10
N GLU A 39 -2.96 3.23 8.24
CA GLU A 39 -4.27 2.68 7.91
C GLU A 39 -5.37 3.34 8.74
N ILE A 40 -5.14 3.52 10.05
CA ILE A 40 -6.08 4.26 10.90
C ILE A 40 -6.28 5.69 10.37
N ALA A 41 -5.20 6.38 10.00
CA ALA A 41 -5.30 7.71 9.40
C ALA A 41 -6.04 7.68 8.05
N ALA A 42 -5.79 6.68 7.21
CA ALA A 42 -6.48 6.49 5.93
C ALA A 42 -7.98 6.27 6.13
N CYS A 43 -8.39 5.46 7.12
CA CYS A 43 -9.79 5.24 7.49
C CYS A 43 -10.49 6.55 7.90
N VAL A 44 -9.84 7.36 8.74
CA VAL A 44 -10.37 8.67 9.14
C VAL A 44 -10.49 9.61 7.95
N ILE A 45 -9.47 9.67 7.09
CA ILE A 45 -9.47 10.53 5.90
C ILE A 45 -10.54 10.09 4.90
N LEU A 46 -10.73 8.79 4.69
CA LEU A 46 -11.79 8.25 3.84
C LEU A 46 -13.17 8.61 4.38
N PHE A 47 -13.36 8.49 5.69
CA PHE A 47 -14.61 8.88 6.34
C PHE A 47 -14.90 10.38 6.17
N ILE A 48 -13.91 11.25 6.38
CA ILE A 48 -14.03 12.70 6.13
C ILE A 48 -14.30 12.98 4.65
N SER A 49 -13.61 12.26 3.75
CA SER A 49 -13.77 12.44 2.31
C SER A 49 -15.13 12.01 1.82
N TRP A 50 -15.73 10.98 2.43
CA TRP A 50 -17.11 10.58 2.15
C TRP A 50 -18.07 11.73 2.43
N TRP A 51 -17.97 12.37 3.59
CA TRP A 51 -18.74 13.59 3.89
C TRP A 51 -18.43 14.74 2.92
N ALA A 52 -17.14 14.96 2.60
CA ALA A 52 -16.75 16.00 1.66
C ALA A 52 -17.37 15.78 0.27
N ILE A 53 -17.42 14.54 -0.22
CA ILE A 53 -18.08 14.21 -1.48
C ILE A 53 -19.58 14.47 -1.39
N LEU A 54 -20.25 14.05 -0.30
CA LEU A 54 -21.69 14.25 -0.14
C LEU A 54 -22.10 15.72 -0.17
N PHE A 55 -21.35 16.60 0.49
CA PHE A 55 -21.69 18.02 0.59
C PHE A 55 -21.12 18.87 -0.54
N MET A 56 -19.92 18.52 -1.04
CA MET A 56 -19.17 19.34 -1.98
C MET A 56 -19.20 18.79 -3.41
N GLY A 57 -19.64 17.54 -3.60
CA GLY A 57 -19.66 16.84 -4.88
C GLY A 57 -18.28 16.50 -5.45
N ARG A 58 -17.20 16.74 -4.69
CA ARG A 58 -15.81 16.56 -5.16
C ARG A 58 -14.97 15.85 -4.12
N TYR A 59 -14.10 14.96 -4.60
CA TYR A 59 -13.11 14.29 -3.75
C TYR A 59 -11.92 15.22 -3.47
N PRO A 60 -11.57 15.47 -2.20
CA PRO A 60 -10.46 16.37 -1.87
C PRO A 60 -9.12 15.84 -2.41
N ARG A 61 -8.37 16.69 -3.12
CA ARG A 61 -7.10 16.28 -3.76
C ARG A 61 -6.07 15.77 -2.75
N TRP A 62 -5.92 16.45 -1.62
CA TRP A 62 -5.00 16.05 -0.56
C TRP A 62 -5.33 14.66 0.01
N ALA A 63 -6.62 14.33 0.12
CA ALA A 63 -7.07 13.02 0.60
C ALA A 63 -6.75 11.92 -0.41
N PHE A 64 -6.95 12.22 -1.71
CA PHE A 64 -6.55 11.34 -2.79
C PHE A 64 -5.04 11.05 -2.78
N ASP A 65 -4.23 12.09 -2.67
CA ASP A 65 -2.78 11.93 -2.67
C ASP A 65 -2.30 11.11 -1.45
N PHE A 66 -2.92 11.31 -0.28
CA PHE A 66 -2.65 10.50 0.92
C PHE A 66 -3.05 9.02 0.73
N VAL A 67 -4.30 8.77 0.34
CA VAL A 67 -4.84 7.40 0.22
C VAL A 67 -4.13 6.63 -0.88
N SER A 68 -3.80 7.28 -2.00
CA SER A 68 -3.03 6.64 -3.08
C SER A 68 -1.61 6.29 -2.64
N GLY A 69 -0.95 7.15 -1.86
CA GLY A 69 0.37 6.86 -1.30
C GLY A 69 0.35 5.70 -0.28
N TYR A 70 -0.67 5.66 0.58
CA TYR A 70 -0.93 4.53 1.46
C TYR A 70 -1.11 3.23 0.67
N LEU A 71 -1.98 3.23 -0.35
CA LEU A 71 -2.23 2.04 -1.18
C LEU A 71 -0.96 1.55 -1.88
N ARG A 72 -0.14 2.45 -2.44
CA ARG A 72 1.16 2.09 -3.06
C ARG A 72 2.09 1.41 -2.06
N TRP A 73 2.18 1.95 -0.85
CA TRP A 73 3.02 1.37 0.18
C TRP A 73 2.50 -0.01 0.62
N THR A 74 1.20 -0.13 0.86
CA THR A 74 0.55 -1.40 1.21
C THR A 74 0.76 -2.46 0.13
N VAL A 75 0.62 -2.11 -1.15
CA VAL A 75 0.89 -3.03 -2.27
C VAL A 75 2.35 -3.48 -2.28
N ARG A 76 3.31 -2.58 -2.03
CA ARG A 76 4.74 -2.94 -1.93
C ARG A 76 5.01 -3.91 -0.77
N VAL A 77 4.41 -3.66 0.40
CA VAL A 77 4.55 -4.55 1.57
C VAL A 77 3.90 -5.89 1.32
N ASN A 78 2.68 -5.94 0.75
CA ASN A 78 2.02 -7.18 0.40
C ASN A 78 2.77 -7.96 -0.69
N GLY A 79 3.31 -7.29 -1.70
CA GLY A 79 4.14 -7.94 -2.72
C GLY A 79 5.38 -8.61 -2.13
N TYR A 80 6.03 -7.96 -1.16
CA TYR A 80 7.09 -8.58 -0.38
C TYR A 80 6.54 -9.75 0.46
N SER A 81 5.49 -9.55 1.26
CA SER A 81 4.90 -10.59 2.11
C SER A 81 4.43 -11.84 1.37
N TYR A 82 3.86 -11.69 0.16
CA TYR A 82 3.31 -12.76 -0.65
C TYR A 82 4.29 -13.36 -1.66
N PHE A 83 5.59 -13.09 -1.50
CA PHE A 83 6.64 -13.67 -2.36
C PHE A 83 6.57 -13.26 -3.84
N LEU A 84 5.92 -12.13 -4.11
CA LEU A 84 5.89 -11.54 -5.45
C LEU A 84 7.17 -10.75 -5.76
N THR A 85 7.93 -10.37 -4.73
CA THR A 85 9.25 -9.75 -4.87
C THR A 85 10.17 -10.12 -3.71
N ASP A 86 11.48 -10.02 -3.95
CA ASP A 86 12.53 -10.14 -2.93
C ASP A 86 13.07 -8.80 -2.45
N LYS A 87 12.70 -7.70 -3.11
CA LYS A 87 13.19 -6.37 -2.77
C LYS A 87 12.43 -5.86 -1.56
N TYR A 88 13.14 -5.59 -0.46
CA TYR A 88 12.55 -5.00 0.73
C TYR A 88 11.95 -3.62 0.42
N PRO A 89 10.69 -3.36 0.80
CA PRO A 89 10.02 -2.11 0.48
C PRO A 89 10.55 -0.95 1.34
N PRO A 90 10.69 0.27 0.78
CA PRO A 90 11.01 1.44 1.59
C PRO A 90 9.81 1.86 2.46
N PHE A 91 10.08 2.44 3.63
CA PHE A 91 9.08 3.11 4.47
C PHE A 91 8.70 4.46 3.84
N SER A 92 7.95 4.43 2.74
CA SER A 92 7.56 5.64 2.02
C SER A 92 6.18 5.46 1.39
N MET A 93 5.45 6.58 1.31
CA MET A 93 4.17 6.70 0.60
C MET A 93 4.31 7.15 -0.86
N SER A 94 5.53 7.45 -1.33
CA SER A 94 5.80 7.89 -2.71
C SER A 94 5.64 6.76 -3.72
#